data_AF-A0A916QWU1-F1
#
_entry.id   AF-A0A916QWU1-F1
#
_cell.length_a   1.000
_cell.length_b   1.000
_cell.length_c   1.000
_cell.angle_alpha   90.00
_cell.angle_beta   90.00
_cell.angle_gamma   90.00
#
_symmetry.space_group_name_H-M   'P 1'
#
loop_
_entity.id
_entity.type
_entity.pdbx_description
1 polymer ?
#
loop_
_entity_poly.entity_id
_entity_poly.type
_entity_poly.pdbx_seq_one_letter_code
_entity_poly.pdbx_strand_id
1 'polypeptide(L)'
;MEVYRGLTHGICRKACEDAHKVAFPDCIQKFADEFHQLQELRHKADYDPDIKFSKADAQTMHVNAQMSMESLRSASNNDKKAFSAWVLISSQGAKNARKTNNAN
;
A
#
# COMPACT_ATOMS: atom_id res chain seq x y z
N MET A 1 -16.30 -13.62 6.20
CA MET A 1 -15.56 -12.76 5.24
C MET A 1 -14.10 -12.72 5.72
N GLU A 2 -13.14 -13.12 4.91
CA GLU A 2 -11.73 -13.12 5.33
C GLU A 2 -11.14 -11.70 5.27
N VAL A 3 -10.47 -11.24 6.33
CA VAL A 3 -10.00 -9.85 6.48
C VAL A 3 -9.08 -9.40 5.33
N TYR A 4 -8.29 -10.32 4.76
CA TYR A 4 -7.41 -10.02 3.62
C TYR A 4 -8.20 -9.70 2.33
N ARG A 5 -9.44 -10.18 2.17
CA ARG A 5 -10.31 -9.86 1.02
C ARG A 5 -10.95 -8.47 1.12
N GLY A 6 -10.94 -7.86 2.31
CA GLY A 6 -11.40 -6.48 2.53
C GLY A 6 -10.36 -5.42 2.14
N LEU A 7 -9.15 -5.85 1.79
CA LEU A 7 -8.02 -4.99 1.48
C LEU A 7 -8.04 -4.66 -0.03
N THR A 8 -8.86 -3.68 -0.42
CA THR A 8 -8.91 -3.26 -1.83
C THR A 8 -7.64 -2.48 -2.20
N HIS A 9 -7.20 -2.62 -3.45
CA HIS A 9 -5.98 -1.97 -3.94
C HIS A 9 -5.99 -0.45 -3.73
N GLY A 10 -7.12 0.21 -3.96
CA GLY A 10 -7.25 1.66 -3.75
C GLY A 10 -7.11 2.10 -2.29
N ILE A 11 -7.61 1.29 -1.35
CA ILE A 11 -7.43 1.53 0.09
C ILE A 11 -5.97 1.39 0.47
N CYS A 12 -5.33 0.30 0.03
CA CYS A 12 -3.92 0.04 0.32
C CYS A 12 -3.05 1.17 -0.22
N ARG A 13 -3.30 1.59 -1.47
CA ARG A 13 -2.62 2.72 -2.12
C ARG A 13 -2.76 4.00 -1.29
N LYS A 14 -3.97 4.33 -0.83
CA LYS A 14 -4.21 5.55 -0.05
C LYS A 14 -3.56 5.46 1.34
N ALA A 15 -3.63 4.32 2.00
CA ALA A 15 -2.97 4.11 3.30
C ALA A 15 -1.45 4.22 3.18
N CYS A 16 -0.86 3.74 2.09
CA CYS A 16 0.56 3.90 1.79
C CYS A 16 0.92 5.35 1.46
N GLU A 17 0.12 6.04 0.64
CA GLU A 17 0.29 7.48 0.37
C GLU A 17 0.26 8.30 1.66
N ASP A 18 -0.65 7.99 2.58
CA ASP A 18 -0.79 8.68 3.86
C ASP A 18 0.18 8.19 4.96
N ALA A 19 1.04 7.19 4.67
CA ALA A 19 1.92 6.60 5.68
C ALA A 19 2.95 7.59 6.23
N HIS A 20 3.35 8.60 5.45
CA HIS A 20 4.23 9.70 5.89
C HIS A 20 3.65 10.53 7.05
N LYS A 21 2.32 10.46 7.28
CA LYS A 21 1.64 11.15 8.39
C LYS A 21 1.78 10.40 9.72
N VAL A 22 2.33 9.19 9.68
CA VAL A 22 2.55 8.33 10.83
C VAL A 22 4.05 8.11 10.98
N ALA A 23 4.56 8.11 12.20
CA ALA A 23 5.98 7.89 12.49
C ALA A 23 6.37 6.40 12.36
N PHE A 24 6.17 5.81 11.18
CA PHE A 24 6.67 4.47 10.87
C PHE A 24 8.19 4.48 10.70
N PRO A 25 8.87 3.36 10.99
CA PRO A 25 10.29 3.22 10.70
C PRO A 25 10.57 3.34 9.20
N ASP A 26 11.78 3.76 8.84
CA ASP A 26 12.20 4.03 7.46
C ASP A 26 11.93 2.88 6.50
N CYS A 27 12.09 1.62 6.94
CA CYS A 27 11.83 0.46 6.10
C CYS A 27 10.36 0.34 5.67
N ILE A 28 9.43 0.75 6.54
CA ILE A 28 7.99 0.77 6.24
C ILE A 28 7.64 1.99 5.40
N GLN A 29 8.26 3.15 5.65
CA GLN A 29 8.04 4.33 4.81
C GLN A 29 8.50 4.08 3.37
N LYS A 30 9.71 3.54 3.19
CA LYS A 30 10.22 3.15 1.87
C LYS A 30 9.33 2.13 1.17
N PHE A 31 8.81 1.14 1.90
CA PHE A 31 7.84 0.20 1.35
C PHE A 31 6.55 0.91 0.90
N ALA A 32 6.00 1.79 1.73
CA ALA A 32 4.76 2.51 1.43
C ALA A 32 4.91 3.41 0.20
N ASP A 33 6.01 4.15 0.11
CA ASP A 33 6.33 5.00 -1.03
C ASP A 33 6.47 4.19 -2.33
N GLU A 34 7.25 3.11 -2.32
CA GLU A 34 7.44 2.26 -3.49
C GLU A 34 6.13 1.58 -3.91
N PHE A 35 5.33 1.09 -2.95
CA PHE A 35 4.02 0.51 -3.24
C PHE A 35 3.09 1.52 -3.92
N HIS A 36 3.06 2.75 -3.41
CA HIS A 36 2.26 3.83 -3.99
C HIS A 36 2.71 4.12 -5.44
N GLN A 37 4.00 4.32 -5.66
CA GLN A 37 4.57 4.61 -6.98
C GLN A 37 4.32 3.48 -7.99
N LEU A 38 4.55 2.22 -7.60
CA LEU A 38 4.31 1.07 -8.48
C LEU A 38 2.82 0.87 -8.81
N GLN A 39 1.90 1.21 -7.89
CA GLN A 39 0.47 1.22 -8.20
C GLN A 39 0.10 2.34 -9.19
N GLU A 40 0.68 3.54 -9.09
CA GLU A 40 0.50 4.60 -10.08
C GLU A 40 1.02 4.18 -11.45
N LEU A 41 2.21 3.57 -11.50
CA LEU A 41 2.79 3.08 -12.75
C LEU A 41 1.94 1.99 -13.39
N ARG A 42 1.42 1.05 -12.59
CA ARG A 42 0.44 0.06 -13.06
C ARG A 42 -0.81 0.73 -13.61
N HIS A 43 -1.36 1.72 -12.90
CA HIS A 43 -2.56 2.42 -13.36
C HIS A 43 -2.33 3.11 -14.71
N LYS A 44 -1.18 3.77 -14.88
CA LYS A 44 -0.81 4.35 -16.18
C LYS A 44 -0.65 3.27 -17.25
N ALA A 45 0.02 2.15 -16.95
CA ALA A 45 0.17 1.05 -17.89
C ALA A 45 -1.17 0.48 -18.38
N ASP A 46 -2.17 0.42 -17.49
CA ASP A 46 -3.48 -0.14 -17.78
C ASP A 46 -4.39 0.85 -18.54
N TYR A 47 -4.26 2.16 -18.31
CA TYR A 47 -5.28 3.16 -18.72
C TYR A 47 -4.76 4.36 -19.53
N ASP A 48 -3.45 4.63 -19.55
CA ASP A 48 -2.88 5.72 -20.35
C ASP A 48 -2.44 5.18 -21.72
N PRO A 49 -3.14 5.52 -22.83
CA PRO A 49 -2.79 5.00 -24.15
C PRO A 49 -1.47 5.55 -24.69
N ASP A 50 -1.02 6.71 -24.20
CA ASP A 50 0.16 7.41 -24.68
C ASP A 50 1.43 6.96 -23.94
N ILE A 51 1.29 6.37 -22.75
CA ILE A 51 2.43 5.81 -22.03
C ILE A 51 2.92 4.51 -22.69
N LYS A 52 4.24 4.31 -22.67
CA LYS A 52 4.92 3.10 -23.13
C LYS A 52 6.02 2.77 -22.15
N PHE A 53 6.03 1.52 -21.69
CA PHE A 53 7.10 0.99 -20.85
C PHE A 53 7.96 0.03 -21.66
N SER A 54 9.27 0.22 -21.58
CA SER A 54 10.23 -0.72 -22.14
C SER A 54 10.37 -1.96 -21.25
N LYS A 55 11.03 -3.00 -21.78
CA LYS A 55 11.40 -4.18 -20.97
C LYS A 55 12.34 -3.81 -19.81
N ALA A 56 13.22 -2.83 -20.02
CA ALA A 56 14.15 -2.37 -18.98
C ALA A 56 13.40 -1.66 -17.84
N ASP A 57 12.37 -0.87 -18.17
CA ASP A 57 11.50 -0.24 -17.16
C ASP A 57 10.79 -1.31 -16.32
N ALA A 58 10.19 -2.30 -16.97
CA ALA A 58 9.51 -3.41 -16.29
C ALA A 58 10.46 -4.20 -15.36
N GLN A 59 11.70 -4.45 -15.80
CA GLN A 59 12.73 -5.11 -14.97
C GLN A 59 13.10 -4.27 -13.75
N THR A 60 13.23 -2.95 -13.91
CA THR A 60 13.54 -2.03 -12.81
C THR A 60 12.40 -2.02 -11.79
N MET A 61 11.15 -1.90 -12.25
CA MET A 61 9.96 -1.98 -11.39
C MET A 61 9.88 -3.31 -10.62
N HIS A 62 10.23 -4.42 -11.27
CA HIS A 62 10.28 -5.72 -10.62
C HIS A 62 11.32 -5.77 -9.50
N VAL A 63 12.54 -5.28 -9.76
CA VAL A 63 13.61 -5.23 -8.75
C VAL A 63 13.21 -4.34 -7.58
N ASN A 64 12.62 -3.16 -7.85
CA ASN A 64 12.12 -2.29 -6.79
C ASN A 64 11.02 -2.94 -5.94
N ALA A 65 10.09 -3.66 -6.58
CA ALA A 65 9.05 -4.41 -5.87
C ALA A 65 9.67 -5.47 -4.94
N GLN A 66 10.72 -6.16 -5.38
CA GLN A 66 11.43 -7.13 -4.55
C GLN A 66 12.13 -6.46 -3.35
N MET A 67 12.89 -5.39 -3.60
CA MET A 67 13.62 -4.67 -2.54
C MET A 67 12.67 -4.07 -1.50
N SER A 68 11.54 -3.49 -1.92
CA SER A 68 10.55 -2.94 -0.99
C SER A 68 9.88 -4.03 -0.15
N MET A 69 9.54 -5.18 -0.73
CA MET A 69 9.03 -6.33 0.04
C MET A 69 10.05 -6.82 1.08
N GLU A 70 11.33 -6.88 0.73
CA GLU A 70 12.39 -7.24 1.67
C GLU A 70 12.54 -6.22 2.79
N SER A 71 12.42 -4.92 2.48
CA SER A 71 12.43 -3.84 3.48
C SER A 71 11.26 -3.98 4.46
N LEU A 72 10.04 -4.25 3.99
CA LEU A 72 8.91 -4.53 4.87
C LEU A 72 9.13 -5.79 5.71
N ARG A 73 9.73 -6.83 5.12
CA ARG A 73 10.05 -8.10 5.82
C ARG A 73 11.13 -7.90 6.90
N SER A 74 12.03 -6.92 6.77
CA SER A 74 13.04 -6.64 7.78
C SER A 74 12.50 -5.83 8.98
N ALA A 75 11.30 -5.24 8.87
CA ALA A 75 10.66 -4.53 9.97
C ALA A 75 10.36 -5.45 11.17
N SER A 76 10.32 -4.88 12.37
CA SER A 76 9.97 -5.64 13.57
C SER A 76 8.54 -6.18 13.49
N ASN A 77 8.22 -7.24 14.23
CA ASN A 77 6.85 -7.76 14.28
C ASN A 77 5.85 -6.73 14.84
N ASN A 78 6.30 -5.83 15.72
CA ASN A 78 5.45 -4.76 16.25
C ASN A 78 5.14 -3.72 15.17
N ASP A 79 6.14 -3.31 14.40
CA ASP A 79 5.94 -2.34 13.31
C ASP A 79 5.09 -2.92 12.19
N LYS A 80 5.28 -4.19 11.83
CA LYS A 80 4.42 -4.90 10.86
C LYS A 80 2.97 -4.95 11.32
N LYS A 81 2.71 -5.22 12.60
CA LYS A 81 1.35 -5.21 13.18
C LYS A 81 0.76 -3.80 13.15
N ALA A 82 1.53 -2.78 13.53
CA ALA A 82 1.10 -1.39 13.51
C ALA A 82 0.73 -0.95 12.07
N PHE A 83 1.58 -1.26 11.10
CA PHE A 83 1.32 -0.96 9.69
C PHE A 83 0.12 -1.74 9.14
N SER A 84 0.00 -3.03 9.48
CA SER A 84 -1.17 -3.83 9.10
C SER A 84 -2.46 -3.23 9.68
N ALA A 85 -2.45 -2.82 10.95
CA ALA A 85 -3.58 -2.16 11.59
C ALA A 85 -3.91 -0.82 10.91
N TRP A 86 -2.90 -0.01 10.56
CA TRP A 86 -3.07 1.24 9.81
C TRP A 86 -3.77 1.03 8.48
N VAL A 87 -3.31 0.06 7.69
CA VAL A 87 -3.89 -0.28 6.38
C VAL A 87 -5.33 -0.78 6.55
N LEU A 88 -5.59 -1.65 7.54
CA LEU A 88 -6.91 -2.20 7.79
C LEU A 88 -7.90 -1.18 8.36
N ILE A 89 -7.47 -0.28 9.25
CA ILE A 89 -8.30 0.81 9.78
C ILE A 89 -8.65 1.82 8.68
N SER A 90 -7.73 2.03 7.73
CA SER A 90 -7.97 2.88 6.57
C SER A 90 -8.98 2.28 5.59
N SER A 91 -9.33 0.99 5.77
CA SER A 91 -10.25 0.28 4.89
C SER A 91 -11.69 0.76 4.99
N GLN A 92 -12.42 0.61 3.87
CA GLN A 92 -13.83 0.95 3.77
C GLN A 92 -14.66 0.14 4.77
N GLY A 93 -14.31 -1.13 5.01
CA GLY A 93 -14.97 -1.97 6.01
C GLY A 93 -14.87 -1.39 7.42
N ALA A 94 -13.67 -0.96 7.83
CA ALA A 94 -13.46 -0.32 9.12
C ALA A 94 -14.15 1.05 9.23
N LYS A 95 -14.13 1.86 8.16
CA LYS A 95 -14.82 3.15 8.10
C LYS A 95 -16.34 3.00 8.19
N ASN A 96 -16.91 2.03 7.48
CA ASN A 96 -18.35 1.75 7.50
C ASN A 96 -18.81 1.27 8.89
N ALA A 97 -18.08 0.34 9.51
CA ALA A 97 -18.39 -0.12 10.87
C ALA A 97 -18.40 1.04 11.89
N ARG A 98 -17.45 1.98 11.80
CA ARG A 98 -17.43 3.19 12.65
C ARG A 98 -18.63 4.11 12.41
N LYS A 99 -19.02 4.32 11.15
CA LYS A 99 -20.20 5.14 10.82
C LYS A 99 -21.48 4.52 11.38
N THR A 100 -21.63 3.20 11.30
CA THR A 100 -22.79 2.50 11.87
C THR A 100 -22.84 2.63 13.40
N ASN A 101 -21.70 2.53 14.09
CA ASN A 101 -21.64 2.67 15.55
C ASN A 101 -21.92 4.10 16.05
N ASN A 102 -21.62 5.13 15.26
CA ASN A 102 -21.86 6.54 15.63
C ASN A 102 -23.27 7.03 15.25
N ALA A 103 -24.06 6.21 14.55
CA ALA A 103 -25.43 6.52 14.13
C ALA A 103 -26.50 5.90 15.07
N ASN A 104 -26.06 5.15 16.08
CA ASN A 104 -26.85 4.62 17.18
C ASN A 104 -26.53 5.37 18.47
#